data_AF-A0A942RYP7-F1
#
_entry.id   AF-A0A942RYP7-F1
#
_cell.length_a   1.000
_cell.length_b   1.000
_cell.length_c   1.000
_cell.angle_alpha   90.00
_cell.angle_beta   90.00
_cell.angle_gamma   90.00
#
_symmetry.space_group_name_H-M   'P 1'
#
loop_
_entity.id
_entity.type
_entity.pdbx_description
1 polymer ?
#
loop_
_entity_poly.entity_id
_entity_poly.type
_entity_poly.pdbx_seq_one_letter_code
_entity_poly.pdbx_strand_id
1 'polypeptide(L)'
;MPFYFLLMLPFYWINEYSYVTAIGAILLFYIFKMQKSNSLDLFKYSLVVASSFIITYEIIARSNIFFNGVLIVLSLLLLFQKKWHLKNLIFKGTLVGLSLSTRNVFVIPIALGFMYLFFVEKQKIYKLFIIGIVAVLTFITTFIPFIYNHFDKFLNINPFIIQSSFLMPKALSFFCIIFSMGFIFCVKNKFDVYFYSGISLFLTIISYYIFVFTKRDFVSTFFESYADITYFILCVPFFIYYLISIGANSNKLSN
;
A
#
# COMPACT_ATOMS: atom_id res chain seq x y z
N MET A 1 0.73 5.94 -12.40
CA MET A 1 1.09 7.08 -11.54
C MET A 1 2.55 7.46 -11.79
N PRO A 2 2.94 8.74 -11.63
CA PRO A 2 4.27 9.23 -11.95
C PRO A 2 5.43 8.52 -11.22
N PHE A 3 5.34 8.38 -9.90
CA PHE A 3 6.44 7.77 -9.14
C PHE A 3 6.55 6.26 -9.41
N TYR A 4 5.40 5.59 -9.57
CA TYR A 4 5.37 4.21 -10.06
C TYR A 4 6.15 4.05 -11.38
N PHE A 5 5.97 4.95 -12.35
CA PHE A 5 6.70 4.88 -13.61
C PHE A 5 8.22 4.99 -13.40
N LEU A 6 8.66 5.92 -12.55
CA LEU A 6 10.08 6.07 -12.21
C LEU A 6 10.66 4.82 -11.54
N LEU A 7 9.91 4.16 -10.66
CA LEU A 7 10.33 2.91 -10.02
C LEU A 7 10.46 1.76 -11.03
N MET A 8 9.59 1.72 -12.05
CA MET A 8 9.60 0.65 -13.06
C MET A 8 10.61 0.88 -14.19
N LEU A 9 11.08 2.11 -14.38
CA LEU A 9 11.92 2.53 -15.52
C LEU A 9 13.22 1.71 -15.68
N PRO A 10 13.96 1.33 -14.62
CA PRO A 10 15.11 0.44 -14.76
C PRO A 10 14.74 -0.94 -15.33
N PHE A 11 13.59 -1.48 -14.94
CA PHE A 11 13.11 -2.79 -15.42
C PHE A 11 12.58 -2.70 -16.84
N TYR A 12 12.03 -1.54 -17.21
CA TYR A 12 11.66 -1.23 -18.60
C TYR A 12 12.89 -1.33 -19.51
N TRP A 13 14.03 -0.79 -19.10
CA TRP A 13 15.27 -0.87 -19.89
C TRP A 13 15.85 -2.29 -19.99
N ILE A 14 15.62 -3.13 -18.99
CA ILE A 14 16.06 -4.54 -18.98
C ILE A 14 15.06 -5.44 -19.74
N ASN A 15 13.88 -4.92 -20.10
CA ASN A 15 12.74 -5.66 -20.68
C ASN A 15 12.23 -6.83 -19.80
N GLU A 16 12.57 -6.85 -18.50
CA GLU A 16 12.18 -7.91 -17.56
C GLU A 16 11.50 -7.32 -16.33
N TYR A 17 10.17 -7.27 -16.38
CA TYR A 17 9.32 -6.72 -15.31
C TYR A 17 9.21 -7.66 -14.11
N SER A 18 9.42 -8.96 -14.31
CA SER A 18 9.27 -9.99 -13.29
C SER A 18 10.21 -9.79 -12.10
N TYR A 19 11.34 -9.11 -12.29
CA TYR A 19 12.29 -8.80 -11.23
C TYR A 19 11.75 -7.83 -10.17
N VAL A 20 10.72 -7.04 -10.49
CA VAL A 20 10.08 -6.11 -9.54
C VAL A 20 9.49 -6.87 -8.36
N THR A 21 8.79 -7.97 -8.62
CA THR A 21 8.21 -8.82 -7.57
C THR A 21 9.31 -9.47 -6.72
N ALA A 22 10.41 -9.92 -7.34
CA ALA A 22 11.55 -10.46 -6.60
C ALA A 22 12.17 -9.42 -5.66
N ILE A 23 12.32 -8.17 -6.11
CA ILE A 23 12.77 -7.07 -5.26
C ILE A 23 11.76 -6.76 -4.16
N GLY A 24 10.47 -6.87 -4.43
CA GLY A 24 9.41 -6.79 -3.42
C GLY A 24 9.59 -7.83 -2.31
N ALA A 25 9.87 -9.09 -2.68
CA ALA A 25 10.15 -10.15 -1.72
C ALA A 25 11.44 -9.88 -0.90
N ILE A 26 12.51 -9.39 -1.55
CA ILE A 26 13.76 -9.00 -0.88
C ILE A 26 13.52 -7.84 0.10
N LEU A 27 12.74 -6.83 -0.29
CA LEU A 27 12.36 -5.72 0.58
C LEU A 27 11.57 -6.19 1.79
N LEU A 28 10.63 -7.12 1.59
CA LEU A 28 9.87 -7.71 2.68
C LEU A 28 10.79 -8.48 3.65
N PHE A 29 11.77 -9.22 3.13
CA PHE A 29 12.80 -9.88 3.95
C PHE A 29 13.62 -8.87 4.76
N TYR A 30 14.02 -7.75 4.15
CA TYR A 30 14.72 -6.67 4.84
C TYR A 30 13.88 -6.07 5.96
N ILE A 31 12.58 -5.83 5.72
CA ILE A 31 11.62 -5.37 6.74
C ILE A 31 11.60 -6.33 7.95
N PHE A 32 11.61 -7.64 7.73
CA PHE A 32 11.65 -8.61 8.82
C PHE A 32 12.96 -8.58 9.59
N LYS A 33 14.08 -8.41 8.90
CA LYS A 33 15.39 -8.26 9.55
C LYS A 33 15.41 -7.03 10.47
N MET A 34 14.78 -5.93 10.06
CA MET A 34 14.67 -4.72 10.88
C MET A 34 13.88 -4.95 12.18
N GLN A 35 12.96 -5.92 12.22
CA GLN A 35 12.17 -6.23 13.42
C GLN A 35 12.91 -7.10 14.46
N LYS A 36 14.18 -7.47 14.20
CA LYS A 36 14.98 -8.37 15.04
C LYS A 36 14.26 -9.70 15.31
N SER A 37 13.69 -10.30 14.27
CA SER A 37 13.18 -11.67 14.32
C SER A 37 14.35 -12.65 14.47
N ASN A 38 14.12 -13.80 15.12
CA ASN A 38 15.11 -14.87 15.16
C ASN A 38 15.48 -15.32 13.74
N SER A 39 16.74 -15.69 13.52
CA SER A 39 17.25 -16.11 12.20
C SER A 39 16.47 -17.29 11.60
N LEU A 40 16.03 -18.23 12.45
CA LEU A 40 15.19 -19.36 12.08
C LEU A 40 13.78 -18.94 11.62
N ASP A 41 13.16 -18.00 12.33
CA ASP A 41 11.83 -17.50 11.98
C ASP A 41 11.90 -16.68 10.69
N LEU A 42 12.94 -15.85 10.54
CA LEU A 42 13.23 -15.12 9.31
C LEU A 42 13.36 -16.05 8.09
N PHE A 43 14.07 -17.17 8.25
CA PHE A 43 14.21 -18.18 7.21
C PHE A 43 12.86 -18.83 6.86
N LYS A 44 12.11 -19.31 7.86
CA LYS A 44 10.77 -19.89 7.65
C LYS A 44 9.84 -18.95 6.90
N TYR A 45 9.78 -17.67 7.31
CA TYR A 45 8.93 -16.69 6.65
C TYR A 45 9.38 -16.34 5.23
N SER A 46 10.70 -16.24 4.99
CA SER A 46 11.21 -16.06 3.63
C SER A 46 10.86 -17.22 2.71
N LEU A 47 10.84 -18.44 3.24
CA LEU A 47 10.50 -19.65 2.50
C LEU A 47 9.01 -19.66 2.15
N VAL A 48 8.14 -19.32 3.10
CA VAL A 48 6.68 -19.19 2.87
C VAL A 48 6.35 -18.12 1.83
N VAL A 49 7.05 -16.98 1.87
CA VAL A 49 6.89 -15.90 0.90
C VAL A 49 7.34 -16.39 -0.48
N ALA A 50 8.55 -16.95 -0.60
CA ALA A 50 9.08 -17.45 -1.85
C ALA A 50 8.26 -18.61 -2.46
N SER A 51 7.69 -19.48 -1.62
CA SER A 51 6.85 -20.60 -2.07
C SER A 51 5.38 -20.23 -2.28
N SER A 52 5.00 -18.96 -2.06
CA SER A 52 3.60 -18.56 -2.16
C SER A 52 3.12 -18.56 -3.62
N PHE A 53 1.91 -19.08 -3.83
CA PHE A 53 1.22 -19.01 -5.12
C PHE A 53 1.08 -17.56 -5.61
N ILE A 54 0.98 -16.60 -4.68
CA ILE A 54 0.83 -15.17 -4.98
C ILE A 54 2.08 -14.61 -5.65
N ILE A 55 3.28 -14.95 -5.18
CA ILE A 55 4.52 -14.44 -5.77
C ILE A 55 4.81 -15.11 -7.11
N THR A 56 4.57 -16.42 -7.22
CA THR A 56 4.73 -17.14 -8.49
C THR A 56 3.76 -16.61 -9.55
N TYR A 57 2.51 -16.39 -9.18
CA TYR A 57 1.52 -15.76 -10.06
C TYR A 57 1.96 -14.35 -10.47
N GLU A 58 2.43 -13.51 -9.55
CA GLU A 58 2.89 -12.16 -9.89
C GLU A 58 4.05 -12.13 -10.88
N ILE A 59 5.00 -13.06 -10.73
CA ILE A 59 6.15 -13.20 -11.63
C ILE A 59 5.66 -13.60 -13.03
N ILE A 60 4.74 -14.58 -13.13
CA ILE A 60 4.19 -15.04 -14.41
C ILE A 60 3.35 -13.93 -15.07
N ALA A 61 2.49 -13.27 -14.30
CA ALA A 61 1.61 -12.21 -14.78
C ALA A 61 2.34 -10.87 -15.00
N ARG A 62 3.63 -10.77 -14.66
CA ARG A 62 4.43 -9.53 -14.70
C ARG A 62 3.75 -8.38 -13.95
N SER A 63 3.12 -8.71 -12.83
CA SER A 63 2.41 -7.76 -11.97
C SER A 63 3.37 -7.09 -10.97
N ASN A 64 2.89 -6.04 -10.32
CA ASN A 64 3.64 -5.25 -9.33
C ASN A 64 2.77 -4.84 -8.14
N ILE A 65 1.62 -5.49 -7.98
CA ILE A 65 0.64 -5.15 -6.96
C ILE A 65 1.25 -5.40 -5.58
N PHE A 66 1.90 -6.55 -5.41
CA PHE A 66 2.62 -6.96 -4.21
C PHE A 66 3.76 -6.01 -3.91
N PHE A 67 4.64 -5.71 -4.88
CA PHE A 67 5.75 -4.79 -4.69
C PHE A 67 5.29 -3.42 -4.16
N ASN A 68 4.25 -2.85 -4.77
CA ASN A 68 3.70 -1.59 -4.29
C ASN A 68 3.13 -1.73 -2.87
N GLY A 69 2.43 -2.81 -2.54
CA GLY A 69 1.93 -3.05 -1.19
C GLY A 69 3.06 -3.19 -0.15
N VAL A 70 4.17 -3.86 -0.50
CA VAL A 70 5.37 -3.95 0.37
C VAL A 70 5.98 -2.57 0.60
N LEU A 71 6.04 -1.70 -0.41
CA LEU A 71 6.49 -0.31 -0.24
C LEU A 71 5.61 0.47 0.75
N ILE A 72 4.30 0.24 0.76
CA ILE A 72 3.41 0.87 1.75
C ILE A 72 3.62 0.32 3.16
N VAL A 73 3.85 -0.99 3.28
CA VAL A 73 4.22 -1.58 4.58
C VAL A 73 5.51 -0.96 5.11
N LEU A 74 6.53 -0.80 4.25
CA LEU A 74 7.77 -0.12 4.59
C LEU A 74 7.53 1.35 4.99
N SER A 75 6.66 2.06 4.25
CA SER A 75 6.36 3.46 4.53
C SER A 75 5.71 3.65 5.89
N LEU A 76 4.73 2.82 6.24
CA LEU A 76 4.10 2.81 7.56
C LEU A 76 5.09 2.44 8.67
N LEU A 77 5.98 1.48 8.44
CA LEU A 77 6.99 1.08 9.42
C LEU A 77 7.90 2.26 9.76
N LEU A 78 8.39 2.97 8.74
CA LEU A 78 9.24 4.14 8.90
C LEU A 78 8.47 5.33 9.50
N LEU A 79 7.19 5.49 9.16
CA LEU A 79 6.30 6.49 9.74
C LEU A 79 6.19 6.31 11.27
N PHE A 80 6.07 5.07 11.75
CA PHE A 80 5.92 4.74 13.17
C PHE A 80 7.22 4.78 13.99
N GLN A 81 8.38 4.99 13.37
CA GLN A 81 9.64 5.15 14.12
C GLN A 81 9.60 6.42 14.97
N LYS A 82 10.01 6.35 16.25
CA LYS A 82 9.97 7.47 17.21
C LYS A 82 11.05 8.55 17.00
N LYS A 83 11.44 8.81 15.75
CA LYS A 83 12.37 9.89 15.37
C LYS A 83 11.58 11.10 14.86
N TRP A 84 11.51 12.16 15.68
CA TRP A 84 10.60 13.30 15.47
C TRP A 84 11.28 14.65 15.24
N HIS A 85 12.54 14.65 14.83
CA HIS A 85 13.26 15.87 14.43
C HIS A 85 12.84 16.31 13.02
N LEU A 86 13.02 17.60 12.69
CA LEU A 86 12.55 18.19 11.43
C LEU A 86 12.99 17.41 10.18
N LYS A 87 14.28 17.02 10.09
CA LYS A 87 14.80 16.21 8.98
C LYS A 87 14.04 14.90 8.82
N ASN A 88 13.69 14.24 9.92
CA ASN A 88 12.93 12.99 9.90
C ASN A 88 11.45 13.22 9.59
N LEU A 89 10.86 14.35 9.98
CA LEU A 89 9.49 14.71 9.56
C LEU A 89 9.42 14.91 8.05
N ILE A 90 10.39 15.63 7.49
CA ILE A 90 10.50 15.84 6.04
C ILE A 90 10.69 14.49 5.35
N PHE A 91 11.61 13.65 5.80
CA PHE A 91 11.83 12.31 5.24
C PHE A 91 10.58 11.42 5.29
N LYS A 92 9.85 11.41 6.41
CA LYS A 92 8.58 10.66 6.52
C LYS A 92 7.53 11.21 5.56
N GLY A 93 7.40 12.54 5.47
CA GLY A 93 6.47 13.20 4.56
C GLY A 93 6.77 12.89 3.10
N THR A 94 8.03 12.99 2.69
CA THR A 94 8.44 12.67 1.30
C THR A 94 8.13 11.22 0.98
N LEU A 95 8.46 10.30 1.89
CA LEU A 95 8.22 8.87 1.69
C LEU A 95 6.70 8.56 1.56
N VAL A 96 5.86 9.17 2.40
CA VAL A 96 4.39 9.06 2.28
C VAL A 96 3.89 9.64 0.95
N GLY A 97 4.37 10.82 0.54
CA GLY A 97 3.96 11.46 -0.71
C GLY A 97 4.34 10.64 -1.95
N LEU A 98 5.56 10.10 -1.98
CA LEU A 98 6.01 9.18 -3.02
C LEU A 98 5.19 7.89 -3.03
N SER A 99 4.89 7.33 -1.86
CA SER A 99 4.05 6.14 -1.70
C SER A 99 2.64 6.36 -2.27
N LEU A 100 2.02 7.52 -2.03
CA LEU A 100 0.72 7.87 -2.61
C LEU A 100 0.78 8.03 -4.14
N SER A 101 1.94 8.41 -4.69
CA SER A 101 2.18 8.50 -6.15
C SER A 101 2.47 7.12 -6.80
N THR A 102 2.11 6.01 -6.14
CA THR A 102 2.14 4.66 -6.72
C THR A 102 0.76 4.17 -7.16
N ARG A 103 -0.19 4.03 -6.22
CA ARG A 103 -1.58 3.64 -6.46
C ARG A 103 -2.51 4.33 -5.45
N ASN A 104 -3.67 4.80 -5.93
CA ASN A 104 -4.62 5.56 -5.12
C ASN A 104 -5.22 4.78 -3.94
N VAL A 105 -5.44 3.48 -4.10
CA VAL A 105 -6.08 2.64 -3.07
C VAL A 105 -5.31 2.62 -1.75
N PHE A 106 -4.00 2.90 -1.79
CA PHE A 106 -3.15 2.97 -0.60
C PHE A 106 -3.34 4.24 0.24
N VAL A 107 -4.23 5.14 -0.16
CA VAL A 107 -4.69 6.22 0.73
C VAL A 107 -5.32 5.65 2.00
N ILE A 108 -5.98 4.49 1.92
CA ILE A 108 -6.64 3.81 3.04
C ILE A 108 -5.63 3.46 4.17
N PRO A 109 -4.60 2.62 3.92
CA PRO A 109 -3.61 2.28 4.95
C PRO A 109 -2.86 3.51 5.50
N ILE A 110 -2.55 4.49 4.65
CA ILE A 110 -1.86 5.70 5.07
C ILE A 110 -2.76 6.55 5.99
N ALA A 111 -4.03 6.73 5.64
CA ALA A 111 -4.99 7.44 6.48
C ALA A 111 -5.14 6.77 7.85
N LEU A 112 -5.29 5.44 7.90
CA LEU A 112 -5.30 4.68 9.14
C LEU A 112 -4.01 4.88 9.96
N GLY A 113 -2.85 4.91 9.31
CA GLY A 113 -1.57 5.20 9.96
C GLY A 113 -1.51 6.60 10.59
N PHE A 114 -2.01 7.63 9.90
CA PHE A 114 -2.10 8.98 10.47
C PHE A 114 -3.10 9.05 11.63
N MET A 115 -4.27 8.43 11.48
CA MET A 115 -5.27 8.38 12.54
C MET A 115 -4.74 7.65 13.78
N TYR A 116 -4.01 6.55 13.62
CA TYR A 116 -3.32 5.86 14.72
C TYR A 116 -2.36 6.80 15.45
N LEU A 117 -1.52 7.52 14.70
CA LEU A 117 -0.58 8.46 15.29
C LEU A 117 -1.28 9.60 16.07
N PHE A 118 -2.43 10.05 15.58
CA PHE A 118 -3.19 11.13 16.19
C PHE A 118 -4.01 10.68 17.41
N PHE A 119 -4.85 9.66 17.26
CA PHE A 119 -5.80 9.24 18.30
C PHE A 119 -5.18 8.30 19.35
N VAL A 120 -4.33 7.36 18.92
CA VAL A 120 -3.79 6.31 19.81
C VAL A 120 -2.44 6.70 20.40
N GLU A 121 -1.47 7.05 19.56
CA GLU A 121 -0.13 7.49 20.02
C GLU A 121 -0.10 8.95 20.50
N LYS A 122 -1.21 9.69 20.35
CA LYS A 122 -1.38 11.08 20.80
C LYS A 122 -0.24 12.00 20.37
N GLN A 123 0.25 11.85 19.14
CA GLN A 123 1.32 12.68 18.61
C GLN A 123 0.85 14.13 18.43
N LYS A 124 1.76 15.08 18.65
CA LYS A 124 1.46 16.51 18.53
C LYS A 124 1.00 16.85 17.11
N ILE A 125 -0.15 17.51 16.98
CA ILE A 125 -0.81 17.78 15.69
C ILE A 125 0.10 18.51 14.69
N TYR A 126 0.91 19.47 15.14
CA TYR A 126 1.82 20.21 14.24
C TYR A 126 2.84 19.29 13.55
N LYS A 127 3.28 18.20 14.19
CA LYS A 127 4.21 17.24 13.58
C LYS A 127 3.54 16.47 12.46
N LEU A 128 2.30 16.04 12.69
CA LEU A 128 1.49 15.34 11.68
C LEU A 128 1.16 16.28 10.52
N PHE A 129 0.89 17.55 10.82
CA PHE A 129 0.63 18.58 9.83
C PHE A 129 1.84 18.82 8.92
N ILE A 130 3.07 18.90 9.48
CA ILE A 130 4.30 19.01 8.69
C ILE A 130 4.47 17.79 7.77
N ILE A 131 4.30 16.57 8.29
CA ILE A 131 4.39 15.34 7.47
C ILE A 131 3.33 15.38 6.35
N GLY A 132 2.10 15.80 6.66
CA GLY A 132 1.01 15.92 5.70
C GLY A 132 1.31 16.93 4.58
N ILE A 133 1.75 18.14 4.93
CA ILE A 133 2.15 19.16 3.94
C ILE A 133 3.27 18.64 3.05
N VAL A 134 4.33 18.08 3.65
CA VAL A 134 5.47 17.57 2.87
C VAL A 134 5.02 16.42 1.97
N ALA A 135 4.12 15.55 2.43
CA ALA A 135 3.55 14.48 1.60
C ALA A 135 2.75 15.02 0.42
N VAL A 136 1.89 16.02 0.63
CA VAL A 136 1.12 16.67 -0.44
C VAL A 136 2.04 17.37 -1.44
N LEU A 137 3.02 18.13 -0.95
CA LEU A 137 4.01 18.79 -1.82
C LEU A 137 4.80 17.78 -2.65
N THR A 138 5.30 16.71 -2.02
CA THR A 138 6.04 15.65 -2.72
C THR A 138 5.16 14.91 -3.72
N PHE A 139 3.91 14.70 -3.39
CA PHE A 139 2.95 14.11 -4.31
C PHE A 139 2.72 15.01 -5.53
N ILE A 140 2.42 16.30 -5.33
CA ILE A 140 2.21 17.27 -6.42
C ILE A 140 3.47 17.39 -7.28
N THR A 141 4.66 17.43 -6.69
CA THR A 141 5.91 17.55 -7.46
C THR A 141 6.13 16.38 -8.40
N THR A 142 5.67 15.16 -8.05
CA THR A 142 5.76 14.01 -8.98
C THR A 142 4.93 14.20 -10.26
N PHE A 143 3.89 15.04 -10.24
CA PHE A 143 3.06 15.34 -11.41
C PHE A 143 3.54 16.53 -12.24
N ILE A 144 4.46 17.36 -11.72
CA ILE A 144 4.95 18.57 -12.43
C ILE A 144 5.43 18.25 -13.86
N PRO A 145 6.24 17.19 -14.12
CA PRO A 145 6.68 16.88 -15.48
C PRO A 145 5.54 16.59 -16.46
N PHE A 146 4.40 16.10 -15.97
CA PHE A 146 3.22 15.76 -16.77
C PHE A 146 2.26 16.94 -16.95
N ILE A 147 2.35 17.95 -16.08
CA ILE A 147 1.52 19.15 -16.12
C ILE A 147 2.20 20.24 -16.96
N TYR A 148 3.53 20.31 -16.93
CA TYR A 148 4.30 21.29 -17.69
C TYR A 148 3.94 21.23 -19.18
N ASN A 149 3.42 22.34 -19.72
CA ASN A 149 2.92 22.49 -21.09
C ASN A 149 1.75 21.56 -21.52
N HIS A 150 1.11 20.84 -20.59
CA HIS A 150 0.03 19.89 -20.89
C HIS A 150 -1.15 19.97 -19.91
N PHE A 151 -1.32 21.09 -19.18
CA PHE A 151 -2.34 21.26 -18.15
C PHE A 151 -3.77 20.96 -18.64
N ASP A 152 -4.18 21.50 -19.79
CA ASP A 152 -5.53 21.29 -20.34
C ASP A 152 -5.81 19.81 -20.64
N LYS A 153 -4.79 19.09 -21.14
CA LYS A 153 -4.89 17.64 -21.39
C LYS A 153 -4.94 16.86 -20.08
N PHE A 154 -4.16 17.26 -19.09
CA PHE A 154 -4.11 16.62 -17.78
C PHE A 154 -5.43 16.75 -17.01
N LEU A 155 -6.15 17.86 -17.14
CA LEU A 155 -7.47 18.03 -16.54
C LEU A 155 -8.49 17.01 -17.09
N ASN A 156 -8.42 16.70 -18.37
CA ASN A 156 -9.33 15.76 -19.03
C ASN A 156 -8.92 14.31 -18.82
N ILE A 157 -7.62 14.02 -18.90
CA ILE A 157 -7.07 12.66 -18.82
C ILE A 157 -5.89 12.70 -17.86
N ASN A 158 -6.11 12.21 -16.64
CA ASN A 158 -5.06 11.98 -15.66
C ASN A 158 -5.18 10.59 -15.04
N PRO A 159 -4.10 10.12 -14.38
CA PRO A 159 -4.09 8.82 -13.70
C PRO A 159 -5.21 8.64 -12.67
N PHE A 160 -5.73 9.71 -12.05
CA PHE A 160 -6.84 9.59 -11.10
C PHE A 160 -8.14 9.25 -11.79
N ILE A 161 -8.45 9.94 -12.88
CA ILE A 161 -9.65 9.69 -13.68
C ILE A 161 -9.58 8.25 -14.19
N ILE A 162 -8.51 7.86 -14.88
CA ILE A 162 -8.36 6.51 -15.43
C ILE A 162 -8.45 5.42 -14.35
N GLN A 163 -7.86 5.64 -13.16
CA GLN A 163 -7.88 4.63 -12.10
C GLN A 163 -9.16 4.61 -11.27
N SER A 164 -9.96 5.68 -11.23
CA SER A 164 -11.15 5.75 -10.36
C SER A 164 -12.46 5.67 -11.13
N SER A 165 -12.60 6.35 -12.27
CA SER A 165 -13.87 6.42 -12.99
C SER A 165 -14.24 5.12 -13.72
N PHE A 166 -13.25 4.25 -13.98
CA PHE A 166 -13.47 2.99 -14.68
C PHE A 166 -13.75 1.80 -13.75
N LEU A 167 -13.35 1.88 -12.48
CA LEU A 167 -13.49 0.76 -11.55
C LEU A 167 -14.82 0.80 -10.79
N MET A 168 -15.12 1.91 -10.10
CA MET A 168 -16.33 2.01 -9.29
C MET A 168 -16.83 3.45 -9.19
N PRO A 169 -18.13 3.67 -8.89
CA PRO A 169 -18.65 5.01 -8.71
C PRO A 169 -17.90 5.75 -7.61
N LYS A 170 -17.65 7.05 -7.81
CA LYS A 170 -16.94 7.91 -6.85
C LYS A 170 -17.55 7.84 -5.45
N ALA A 171 -18.89 7.80 -5.35
CA ALA A 171 -19.61 7.67 -4.09
C ALA A 171 -19.24 6.38 -3.32
N LEU A 172 -19.16 5.23 -4.01
CA LEU A 172 -18.77 3.97 -3.39
C LEU A 172 -17.32 3.99 -2.91
N SER A 173 -16.40 4.54 -3.73
CA SER A 173 -14.99 4.66 -3.32
C SER A 173 -14.82 5.55 -2.08
N PHE A 174 -15.55 6.65 -2.00
CA PHE A 174 -15.51 7.56 -0.86
C PHE A 174 -16.12 6.91 0.40
N PHE A 175 -17.22 6.18 0.22
CA PHE A 175 -17.81 5.36 1.29
C PHE A 175 -16.81 4.34 1.83
N CYS A 176 -16.11 3.59 0.97
CA CYS A 176 -15.08 2.62 1.41
C CYS A 176 -13.96 3.29 2.21
N ILE A 177 -13.52 4.50 1.81
CA ILE A 177 -12.51 5.26 2.55
C ILE A 177 -13.05 5.65 3.94
N ILE A 178 -14.24 6.25 4.03
CA ILE A 178 -14.82 6.63 5.33
C ILE A 178 -15.04 5.41 6.22
N PHE A 179 -15.61 4.35 5.66
CA PHE A 179 -15.83 3.10 6.37
C PHE A 179 -14.52 2.52 6.91
N SER A 180 -13.46 2.53 6.09
CA SER A 180 -12.14 2.07 6.51
C SER A 180 -11.57 2.90 7.67
N MET A 181 -11.80 4.21 7.69
CA MET A 181 -11.39 5.08 8.81
C MET A 181 -12.10 4.72 10.11
N GLY A 182 -13.30 4.15 10.05
CA GLY A 182 -14.03 3.63 11.21
C GLY A 182 -13.28 2.55 11.97
N PHE A 183 -12.39 1.79 11.33
CA PHE A 183 -11.56 0.79 12.03
C PHE A 183 -10.59 1.40 13.05
N ILE A 184 -10.38 2.71 13.06
CA ILE A 184 -9.55 3.37 14.09
C ILE A 184 -10.02 3.04 15.51
N PHE A 185 -11.32 2.87 15.72
CA PHE A 185 -11.88 2.54 17.04
C PHE A 185 -11.48 1.12 17.52
N CYS A 186 -11.05 0.26 16.60
CA CYS A 186 -10.59 -1.08 16.89
C CYS A 186 -9.06 -1.18 17.01
N VAL A 187 -8.32 -0.17 16.55
CA VAL A 187 -6.86 -0.12 16.56
C VAL A 187 -6.35 0.27 17.95
N LYS A 188 -5.55 -0.60 18.59
CA LYS A 188 -4.91 -0.33 19.88
C LYS A 188 -3.40 -0.20 19.77
N ASN A 189 -2.80 -0.96 18.86
CA ASN A 189 -1.36 -1.03 18.65
C ASN A 189 -0.99 -0.76 17.19
N LYS A 190 0.28 -0.41 16.95
CA LYS A 190 0.83 -0.23 15.59
C LYS A 190 0.60 -1.44 14.68
N PHE A 191 0.55 -2.67 15.22
CA PHE A 191 0.34 -3.89 14.44
C PHE A 191 -1.10 -4.02 13.94
N ASP A 192 -2.07 -3.56 14.75
CA ASP A 192 -3.48 -3.55 14.37
C ASP A 192 -3.72 -2.66 13.15
N VAL A 193 -2.94 -1.59 12.98
CA VAL A 193 -3.01 -0.75 11.77
C VAL A 193 -2.78 -1.58 10.51
N TYR A 194 -1.80 -2.49 10.51
CA TYR A 194 -1.54 -3.35 9.35
C TYR A 194 -2.68 -4.35 9.14
N PHE A 195 -3.19 -4.96 10.20
CA PHE A 195 -4.32 -5.89 10.10
C PHE A 195 -5.58 -5.23 9.53
N TYR A 196 -5.99 -4.10 10.12
CA TYR A 196 -7.18 -3.37 9.66
C TYR A 196 -6.95 -2.70 8.31
N SER A 197 -5.72 -2.36 7.94
CA SER A 197 -5.39 -1.97 6.55
C SER A 197 -5.65 -3.11 5.57
N GLY A 198 -5.22 -4.33 5.90
CA GLY A 198 -5.49 -5.53 5.11
C GLY A 198 -6.99 -5.78 4.96
N ILE A 199 -7.75 -5.75 6.07
CA ILE A 199 -9.22 -5.91 6.05
C ILE A 199 -9.88 -4.82 5.22
N SER A 200 -9.49 -3.55 5.40
CA SER A 200 -10.10 -2.43 4.69
C SER A 200 -9.89 -2.54 3.18
N LEU A 201 -8.68 -2.91 2.75
CA LEU A 201 -8.39 -3.15 1.34
C LEU A 201 -9.19 -4.33 0.81
N PHE A 202 -9.23 -5.45 1.55
CA PHE A 202 -10.01 -6.64 1.19
C PHE A 202 -11.50 -6.33 1.03
N LEU A 203 -12.12 -5.63 1.98
CA LEU A 203 -13.52 -5.21 1.91
C LEU A 203 -13.79 -4.23 0.77
N THR A 204 -12.84 -3.34 0.49
CA THR A 204 -12.94 -2.41 -0.66
C THR A 204 -12.97 -3.19 -1.97
N ILE A 205 -12.14 -4.23 -2.11
CA ILE A 205 -12.09 -5.09 -3.29
C ILE A 205 -13.38 -5.91 -3.41
N ILE A 206 -13.87 -6.51 -2.31
CA ILE A 206 -15.18 -7.20 -2.32
C ILE A 206 -16.29 -6.26 -2.75
N SER A 207 -16.33 -5.03 -2.23
CA SER A 207 -17.35 -4.05 -2.59
C SER A 207 -17.30 -3.70 -4.08
N TYR A 208 -16.10 -3.61 -4.65
CA TYR A 208 -15.90 -3.46 -6.09
C TYR A 208 -16.45 -4.68 -6.87
N TYR A 209 -16.16 -5.90 -6.43
CA TYR A 209 -16.67 -7.12 -7.06
C TYR A 209 -18.19 -7.21 -7.02
N ILE A 210 -18.81 -6.92 -5.89
CA ILE A 210 -20.26 -6.88 -5.74
C ILE A 210 -20.84 -5.83 -6.70
N PHE A 211 -20.22 -4.65 -6.78
CA PHE A 211 -20.67 -3.62 -7.71
C PHE A 211 -20.61 -4.09 -9.17
N VAL A 212 -19.49 -4.68 -9.62
CA VAL A 212 -19.36 -5.18 -11.00
C VAL A 212 -20.36 -6.29 -11.26
N PHE A 213 -20.51 -7.24 -10.33
CA PHE A 213 -21.48 -8.33 -10.43
C PHE A 213 -22.94 -7.85 -10.48
N THR A 214 -23.28 -6.74 -9.85
CA THR A 214 -24.64 -6.16 -9.98
C THR A 214 -24.88 -5.46 -11.33
N LYS A 215 -23.81 -5.13 -12.06
CA LYS A 215 -23.87 -4.49 -13.39
C LYS A 215 -23.65 -5.46 -14.54
N ARG A 216 -23.04 -6.62 -14.26
CA ARG A 216 -22.56 -7.61 -15.22
C ARG A 216 -22.82 -9.01 -14.66
N ASP A 217 -23.19 -9.96 -15.50
CA ASP A 217 -23.40 -11.34 -15.06
C ASP A 217 -22.11 -11.99 -14.52
N PHE A 218 -22.25 -13.13 -13.83
CA PHE A 218 -21.13 -13.88 -13.26
C PHE A 218 -20.04 -14.19 -14.29
N VAL A 219 -20.44 -14.68 -15.46
CA VAL A 219 -19.51 -15.14 -16.50
C VAL A 219 -18.69 -13.98 -17.03
N SER A 220 -19.33 -12.85 -17.36
CA SER A 220 -18.61 -11.67 -17.83
C SER A 220 -17.69 -11.11 -16.74
N THR A 221 -18.16 -11.03 -15.50
CA THR A 221 -17.37 -10.50 -14.38
C THR A 221 -16.06 -11.26 -14.17
N PHE A 222 -16.10 -12.59 -14.15
CA PHE A 222 -14.96 -13.43 -13.77
C PHE A 222 -14.17 -14.02 -14.95
N PHE A 223 -14.82 -14.32 -16.07
CA PHE A 223 -14.18 -14.99 -17.22
C PHE A 223 -13.88 -14.03 -18.38
N GLU A 224 -14.58 -12.89 -18.49
CA GLU A 224 -14.30 -11.87 -19.51
C GLU A 224 -13.45 -10.70 -18.98
N SER A 225 -12.80 -10.89 -17.82
CA SER A 225 -11.82 -9.94 -17.23
C SER A 225 -12.36 -8.53 -16.92
N TYR A 226 -13.66 -8.36 -16.69
CA TYR A 226 -14.22 -7.07 -16.24
C TYR A 226 -13.83 -6.72 -14.79
N ALA A 227 -13.50 -7.72 -13.98
CA ALA A 227 -12.94 -7.55 -12.64
C ALA A 227 -11.73 -8.47 -12.41
N ASP A 228 -10.58 -7.87 -12.15
CA ASP A 228 -9.30 -8.58 -12.04
C ASP A 228 -9.07 -9.15 -10.63
N ILE A 229 -9.04 -10.49 -10.52
CA ILE A 229 -8.90 -11.23 -9.25
C ILE A 229 -7.59 -10.88 -8.55
N THR A 230 -6.59 -10.44 -9.31
CA THR A 230 -5.28 -10.07 -8.77
C THR A 230 -5.33 -8.87 -7.83
N TYR A 231 -6.42 -8.09 -7.81
CA TYR A 231 -6.57 -6.99 -6.86
C TYR A 231 -6.56 -7.46 -5.40
N PHE A 232 -6.96 -8.70 -5.11
CA PHE A 232 -6.83 -9.30 -3.78
C PHE A 232 -5.37 -9.37 -3.28
N ILE A 233 -4.37 -9.29 -4.16
CA ILE A 233 -2.95 -9.23 -3.78
C ILE A 233 -2.65 -7.93 -2.99
N LEU A 234 -3.43 -6.85 -3.16
CA LEU A 234 -3.21 -5.57 -2.48
C LEU A 234 -3.21 -5.68 -0.95
N CYS A 235 -4.01 -6.58 -0.36
CA CYS A 235 -4.07 -6.75 1.09
C CYS A 235 -3.01 -7.71 1.64
N VAL A 236 -2.40 -8.55 0.79
CA VAL A 236 -1.49 -9.64 1.19
C VAL A 236 -0.27 -9.15 1.96
N PRO A 237 0.50 -8.12 1.51
CA PRO A 237 1.67 -7.65 2.25
C PRO A 237 1.36 -7.23 3.70
N PHE A 238 0.19 -6.65 3.93
CA PHE A 238 -0.25 -6.21 5.25
C PHE A 238 -0.56 -7.39 6.17
N PHE A 239 -1.24 -8.42 5.67
CA PHE A 239 -1.53 -9.63 6.43
C PHE A 239 -0.26 -10.42 6.74
N ILE A 240 0.63 -10.58 5.75
CA ILE A 240 1.91 -11.26 5.96
C ILE A 240 2.71 -10.54 7.06
N TYR A 241 2.82 -9.21 6.97
CA TYR A 241 3.54 -8.43 7.98
C TYR A 241 2.90 -8.55 9.38
N TYR A 242 1.56 -8.50 9.46
CA TYR A 242 0.85 -8.65 10.74
C TYR A 242 1.10 -10.01 11.39
N LEU A 243 0.89 -11.11 10.66
CA LEU A 243 1.06 -12.48 11.16
C LEU A 243 2.47 -12.71 11.71
N ILE A 244 3.48 -12.25 10.97
CA ILE A 244 4.88 -12.39 11.35
C ILE A 244 5.18 -11.55 12.59
N SER A 245 4.66 -10.33 12.65
CA SER A 245 4.91 -9.43 13.77
C SER A 245 4.29 -9.93 15.08
N ILE A 246 3.17 -10.65 15.02
CA ILE A 246 2.58 -11.33 16.18
C ILE A 246 3.45 -12.49 16.63
N GLY A 247 3.84 -13.37 15.70
CA GLY A 247 4.68 -14.53 16.02
C GLY A 247 6.04 -14.12 16.62
N ALA A 248 6.63 -13.04 16.13
CA ALA A 248 7.86 -12.50 16.70
C ALA A 248 7.68 -11.90 18.11
N ASN A 249 6.49 -11.37 18.43
CA ASN A 249 6.20 -10.81 19.74
C ASN A 249 5.84 -11.89 20.77
N SER A 250 5.14 -12.96 20.38
CA SER A 250 4.86 -14.10 21.26
C SER A 250 6.16 -14.77 21.72
N ASN A 251 7.12 -14.95 20.81
CA ASN A 251 8.42 -15.56 21.12
C ASN A 251 9.30 -14.70 22.05
N LYS A 252 9.04 -13.38 22.14
CA LYS A 252 9.73 -12.48 23.07
C LYS A 252 9.13 -12.48 24.48
N LEU A 253 7.90 -12.96 24.64
CA LEU A 253 7.23 -13.07 25.94
C LEU A 253 7.44 -14.44 26.59
N SER A 254 7.85 -15.45 25.80
CA SER A 254 8.13 -16.81 26.26
C SER A 254 9.59 -17.06 26.67
N ASN A 255 10.47 -16.07 26.47
CA ASN A 255 11.89 -16.08 26.85
C ASN A 255 12.15 -15.00 27.89
#